data_AF-A0A7Y2MKY5-F1
#
_entry.id   AF-A0A7Y2MKY5-F1
#
_cell.length_a   1.000
_cell.length_b   1.000
_cell.length_c   1.000
_cell.angle_alpha   90.00
_cell.angle_beta   90.00
_cell.angle_gamma   90.00
#
_symmetry.space_group_name_H-M   'P 1'
#
loop_
_entity.id
_entity.type
_entity.pdbx_description
1 polymer ?
#
loop_
_entity_poly.entity_id
_entity_poly.type
_entity_poly.pdbx_seq_one_letter_code
_entity_poly.pdbx_strand_id
1 'polypeptide(L)'
;VYALNEHLKTRFKRTPSDLDISTAIAFPYFEWKDEAHDQYWRLISNKSRVRQNLEFQDLFRNEPAYTAHHLLPEYRDVDYLIKIEGELLPSDEDRLALVKRIPGMITAYSVNTENLKSRKNLTF
;
A
#
# COMPACT_ATOMS: atom_id res chain seq x y z
N VAL A 1 -8.80 5.35 1.91
CA VAL A 1 -8.62 5.28 3.39
C VAL A 1 -9.92 5.49 4.13
N TYR A 2 -10.66 6.59 3.88
CA TYR A 2 -11.94 6.86 4.57
C TYR A 2 -12.93 5.69 4.50
N ALA A 3 -13.20 5.16 3.29
CA ALA A 3 -14.11 4.03 3.11
C ALA A 3 -13.65 2.75 3.82
N LEU A 4 -12.33 2.49 3.87
CA LEU A 4 -11.76 1.36 4.61
C LEU A 4 -12.02 1.51 6.11
N ASN A 5 -11.75 2.70 6.67
CA ASN A 5 -12.02 2.99 8.09
C ASN A 5 -13.51 2.79 8.43
N GLU A 6 -14.40 3.23 7.55
CA GLU A 6 -15.85 3.13 7.76
C GLU A 6 -16.36 1.67 7.77
N HIS A 7 -15.91 0.86 6.81
CA HIS A 7 -16.41 -0.50 6.60
C HIS A 7 -15.72 -1.53 7.51
N LEU A 8 -14.43 -1.36 7.78
CA LEU A 8 -13.66 -2.27 8.63
C LEU A 8 -13.59 -1.83 10.09
N LYS A 9 -14.21 -0.68 10.43
CA LYS A 9 -14.13 -0.05 11.76
C LYS A 9 -12.70 0.21 12.22
N THR A 10 -11.78 0.42 11.27
CA THR A 10 -10.39 0.77 11.54
C THR A 10 -10.20 2.28 11.64
N ARG A 11 -9.02 2.71 12.13
CA ARG A 11 -8.66 4.13 12.23
C ARG A 11 -7.30 4.40 11.59
N PHE A 12 -7.13 4.00 10.32
CA PHE A 12 -5.93 4.30 9.55
C PHE A 12 -5.69 5.81 9.52
N LYS A 13 -4.50 6.21 9.95
CA LYS A 13 -4.00 7.59 9.90
C LYS A 13 -2.76 7.65 9.04
N ARG A 14 -2.64 8.74 8.28
CA ARG A 14 -1.45 8.98 7.45
C ARG A 14 -0.25 9.17 8.35
N THR A 15 0.82 8.42 8.10
CA THR A 15 2.09 8.63 8.80
C THR A 15 2.76 9.90 8.31
N PRO A 16 3.47 10.63 9.20
CA PRO A 16 4.24 11.81 8.81
C PRO A 16 5.49 11.45 7.99
N SER A 17 6.01 10.23 8.17
CA SER A 17 7.13 9.68 7.40
C SER A 17 6.62 8.72 6.35
N ASP A 18 7.29 8.68 5.20
CA ASP A 18 6.96 7.79 4.09
C ASP A 18 7.88 6.57 4.11
N LEU A 19 7.44 5.47 3.49
CA LEU A 19 8.29 4.30 3.37
C LEU A 19 9.31 4.54 2.27
N ASP A 20 10.54 4.84 2.66
CA ASP A 20 11.68 5.01 1.76
C ASP A 20 12.21 3.65 1.32
N ILE A 21 11.98 3.29 0.06
CA ILE A 21 12.56 2.08 -0.56
C ILE A 21 13.96 2.39 -1.14
N SER A 22 14.16 3.63 -1.60
CA SER A 22 15.45 4.11 -2.10
C SER A 22 15.53 5.64 -1.98
N THR A 23 16.70 6.22 -2.31
CA THR A 23 16.99 7.66 -2.20
C THR A 23 16.03 8.60 -2.96
N ALA A 24 15.20 8.07 -3.86
CA ALA A 24 14.22 8.85 -4.63
C ALA A 24 12.81 8.26 -4.63
N ILE A 25 12.59 7.10 -4.00
CA ILE A 25 11.31 6.39 -4.05
C ILE A 25 10.76 6.26 -2.63
N ALA A 26 9.74 7.07 -2.35
CA ALA A 26 8.97 7.03 -1.12
C ALA A 26 7.54 6.60 -1.42
N PHE A 27 6.95 5.83 -0.50
CA PHE A 27 5.56 5.40 -0.57
C PHE A 27 4.76 5.93 0.62
N PRO A 28 3.65 6.65 0.37
CA PRO A 28 2.76 7.05 1.45
C PRO A 28 2.09 5.81 2.04
N TYR A 29 2.14 5.70 3.36
CA TYR A 29 1.46 4.64 4.08
C TYR A 29 0.65 5.18 5.27
N PHE A 30 -0.28 4.36 5.72
CA PHE A 30 -1.21 4.66 6.79
C PHE A 30 -1.13 3.56 7.82
N GLU A 31 -1.18 3.93 9.08
CA GLU A 31 -1.06 2.99 10.18
C GLU A 31 -2.26 3.09 11.11
N TRP A 32 -2.59 1.95 11.72
CA TRP A 32 -3.54 1.85 12.79
C TRP A 32 -3.10 0.74 13.73
N LYS A 33 -3.01 1.06 15.03
CA LYS A 33 -2.84 0.07 16.08
C LYS A 33 -4.20 -0.27 16.66
N ASP A 34 -4.58 -1.54 16.56
CA ASP A 34 -5.74 -2.09 17.24
C ASP A 34 -5.31 -2.55 18.64
N GLU A 35 -5.50 -1.68 19.62
CA GLU A 35 -5.16 -1.97 21.02
C GLU A 35 -6.03 -3.07 21.63
N ALA A 36 -7.23 -3.34 21.09
CA ALA A 36 -8.13 -4.34 21.64
C ALA A 36 -7.68 -5.77 21.31
N HIS A 37 -7.05 -5.94 20.15
CA HIS A 37 -6.60 -7.24 19.66
C HIS A 37 -5.06 -7.36 19.55
N ASP A 38 -4.34 -6.34 20.01
CA ASP A 38 -2.88 -6.19 19.84
C ASP A 38 -2.41 -6.42 18.39
N GLN A 39 -3.19 -5.93 17.43
CA GLN A 39 -2.88 -6.02 16.00
C GLN A 39 -2.35 -4.71 15.46
N TYR A 40 -1.33 -4.79 14.61
CA TYR A 40 -0.76 -3.65 13.92
C TYR A 40 -1.09 -3.69 12.44
N TRP A 41 -1.81 -2.66 11.97
CA TRP A 41 -2.28 -2.58 10.60
C TRP A 41 -1.55 -1.50 9.84
N ARG A 42 -1.03 -1.85 8.67
CA ARG A 42 -0.40 -0.91 7.73
C ARG A 42 -1.08 -1.01 6.37
N LEU A 43 -1.45 0.15 5.82
CA LEU A 43 -2.02 0.29 4.49
C LEU A 43 -1.03 1.12 3.65
N ILE A 44 -0.54 0.57 2.55
CA ILE A 44 0.44 1.24 1.69
C ILE A 44 -0.04 1.27 0.24
N SER A 45 0.24 2.38 -0.45
CA SER A 45 0.05 2.42 -1.91
C SER A 45 1.09 1.53 -2.57
N ASN A 46 0.65 0.64 -3.46
CA ASN A 46 1.60 -0.15 -4.25
C ASN A 46 2.25 0.68 -5.36
N LYS A 47 1.71 1.84 -5.70
CA LYS A 47 2.19 2.72 -6.78
C LYS A 47 2.78 4.01 -6.20
N SER A 48 3.96 4.39 -6.68
CA SER A 48 4.57 5.70 -6.44
C SER A 48 5.03 6.30 -7.76
N ARG A 49 4.82 7.61 -7.93
CA ARG A 49 5.27 8.36 -9.12
C ARG A 49 6.39 9.28 -8.72
N VAL A 50 7.58 9.02 -9.23
CA VAL A 50 8.78 9.82 -8.96
C VAL A 50 9.05 10.70 -10.16
N ARG A 51 9.29 11.99 -9.91
CA ARG A 51 9.71 12.92 -10.96
C ARG A 51 11.17 12.63 -11.32
N GLN A 52 11.43 12.36 -12.60
CA GLN A 52 12.78 12.29 -13.12
C GLN A 52 13.25 13.68 -13.52
N ASN A 53 14.45 14.04 -13.08
CA ASN A 53 15.21 15.15 -13.65
C ASN A 53 15.96 14.63 -14.88
N LEU A 54 15.24 14.40 -15.97
CA LEU A 54 15.87 14.17 -17.26
C LEU A 54 16.06 15.52 -17.95
N GLU A 55 17.31 15.92 -18.16
CA GLU A 55 17.62 17.00 -19.10
C GLU A 55 17.50 16.44 -20.53
N PHE A 56 16.30 16.49 -21.09
CA PHE A 56 16.13 16.21 -22.51
C PHE A 56 16.82 17.32 -23.30
N GLN A 57 17.54 16.99 -24.38
CA GLN A 57 18.09 17.99 -25.31
C GLN A 57 17.16 18.29 -26.49
N ASP A 58 15.88 17.94 -26.39
CA ASP A 58 14.91 18.05 -27.50
C ASP A 58 13.70 18.94 -27.14
N LEU A 59 12.67 19.00 -27.97
CA LEU A 59 11.44 19.79 -27.81
C LEU A 59 10.72 19.63 -26.45
N PHE A 60 11.01 18.56 -25.70
CA PHE A 60 10.40 18.23 -24.41
C PHE A 60 11.27 18.62 -23.19
N ARG A 61 12.28 19.49 -23.36
CA ARG A 61 13.18 20.01 -22.31
C ARG A 61 12.49 20.47 -21.01
N ASN A 62 11.28 20.99 -21.11
CA ASN A 62 10.54 21.56 -19.99
C ASN A 62 9.44 20.64 -19.44
N GLU A 63 9.25 19.44 -20.01
CA GLU A 63 8.24 18.51 -19.53
C GLU A 63 8.76 17.66 -18.36
N PRO A 64 8.05 17.63 -17.23
CA PRO A 64 8.40 16.75 -16.14
C PRO A 64 8.16 15.29 -16.54
N ALA A 65 9.23 14.51 -16.69
CA ALA A 65 9.14 13.07 -16.83
C ALA A 65 8.80 12.44 -15.46
N TYR A 66 7.89 11.47 -15.45
CA TYR A 66 7.55 10.70 -14.25
C TYR A 66 7.77 9.21 -14.51
N THR A 67 8.40 8.53 -13.55
CA THR A 67 8.50 7.06 -13.57
C THR A 67 7.61 6.49 -12.49
N ALA A 68 6.78 5.52 -12.89
CA ALA A 68 5.96 4.76 -11.97
C ALA A 68 6.78 3.60 -11.39
N HIS A 69 6.89 3.57 -10.07
CA HIS A 69 7.50 2.49 -9.32
C HIS A 69 6.43 1.71 -8.56
N HIS A 70 6.62 0.40 -8.46
CA HIS A 70 5.72 -0.49 -7.74
C HIS A 70 6.43 -1.08 -6.52
N LEU A 71 5.76 -1.10 -5.37
CA LEU A 71 6.30 -1.69 -4.14
C LEU A 71 6.43 -3.22 -4.29
N LEU A 72 5.40 -3.85 -4.87
CA LEU A 72 5.38 -5.25 -5.28
C LEU A 72 5.17 -5.31 -6.81
N PRO A 73 6.27 -5.36 -7.60
CA PRO A 73 6.21 -5.46 -9.06
C PRO A 73 5.49 -6.71 -9.59
N GLU A 74 5.31 -7.73 -8.75
CA GLU A 74 4.54 -8.94 -9.05
C GLU A 74 3.02 -8.69 -9.06
N TYR A 75 2.57 -7.61 -8.40
CA TYR A 75 1.15 -7.24 -8.27
C TYR A 75 0.87 -5.84 -8.83
N ARG A 76 1.28 -5.56 -10.07
CA ARG A 76 1.15 -4.21 -10.67
C ARG A 76 -0.29 -3.69 -10.76
N ASP A 77 -1.24 -4.61 -10.86
CA ASP A 77 -2.67 -4.29 -10.95
C ASP A 77 -3.28 -3.94 -9.58
N VAL A 78 -2.56 -4.20 -8.48
CA VAL A 78 -3.00 -3.84 -7.14
C VAL A 78 -2.64 -2.39 -6.86
N ASP A 79 -3.62 -1.61 -6.42
CA ASP A 79 -3.43 -0.21 -6.05
C ASP A 79 -2.95 -0.05 -4.60
N TYR A 80 -3.47 -0.86 -3.68
CA TYR A 80 -3.19 -0.77 -2.25
C TYR A 80 -2.95 -2.14 -1.62
N LEU A 81 -2.05 -2.18 -0.64
CA LEU A 81 -1.70 -3.36 0.13
C LEU A 81 -2.02 -3.10 1.60
N ILE A 82 -2.68 -4.06 2.25
CA ILE A 82 -2.91 -4.06 3.71
C ILE A 82 -2.08 -5.18 4.31
N LYS A 83 -1.26 -4.84 5.29
CA LYS A 83 -0.52 -5.78 6.14
C LYS A 83 -1.09 -5.71 7.54
N ILE A 84 -1.39 -6.87 8.11
CA ILE A 84 -1.86 -7.03 9.49
C ILE A 84 -0.80 -7.88 10.19
N GLU A 85 -0.21 -7.34 11.25
CA GLU A 85 0.74 -8.04 12.11
C GLU A 85 0.07 -8.31 13.46
N GLY A 86 0.25 -9.51 14.01
CA GLY A 86 -0.37 -9.95 15.25
C GLY A 86 -0.94 -11.36 15.11
N GLU A 87 -1.75 -11.76 16.08
CA GLU A 87 -2.44 -13.05 16.04
C GLU A 87 -3.55 -13.03 14.97
N LEU A 88 -3.60 -14.08 14.14
CA LEU A 88 -4.68 -14.26 13.18
C LEU A 88 -5.99 -14.50 13.94
N LEU A 89 -6.99 -13.68 13.67
CA LEU A 89 -8.31 -13.83 14.27
C LEU A 89 -9.23 -14.56 13.31
N PRO A 90 -10.18 -15.37 13.80
CA PRO A 90 -11.22 -15.96 12.94
C PRO A 90 -11.97 -14.92 12.09
N SER A 91 -12.05 -13.67 12.56
CA SER A 91 -12.65 -12.55 11.84
C SER A 91 -11.85 -12.07 10.61
N ASP A 92 -10.64 -12.59 10.36
CA ASP A 92 -9.83 -12.20 9.20
C ASP A 92 -10.44 -12.60 7.86
N GLU A 93 -11.14 -13.74 7.80
CA GLU A 93 -11.91 -14.12 6.61
C GLU A 93 -13.10 -13.18 6.38
N ASP A 94 -13.77 -12.77 7.46
CA ASP A 94 -14.88 -11.81 7.41
C ASP A 94 -14.42 -10.43 6.96
N ARG A 95 -13.21 -10.00 7.36
CA ARG A 95 -12.61 -8.73 6.94
C ARG A 95 -12.43 -8.65 5.43
N LEU A 96 -11.98 -9.71 4.77
CA LEU A 96 -11.88 -9.73 3.31
C LEU A 96 -13.25 -9.58 2.64
N ALA A 97 -14.28 -10.23 3.19
CA ALA A 97 -15.65 -10.07 2.70
C ALA A 97 -16.17 -8.63 2.88
N LEU A 98 -15.84 -7.98 4.01
CA LEU A 98 -16.16 -6.57 4.25
C LEU A 98 -15.47 -5.63 3.26
N VAL A 99 -14.18 -5.86 2.96
CA VAL A 99 -13.45 -5.06 1.95
C VAL A 99 -14.14 -5.16 0.59
N LYS A 100 -14.50 -6.37 0.16
CA LYS A 100 -15.19 -6.58 -1.14
C LYS A 100 -16.54 -5.89 -1.25
N ARG A 101 -17.18 -5.56 -0.13
CA ARG A 101 -18.47 -4.85 -0.10
C ARG A 101 -18.34 -3.32 -0.21
N ILE A 102 -17.12 -2.78 -0.10
CA ILE A 102 -16.90 -1.33 -0.24
C ILE A 102 -17.25 -0.90 -1.67
N PRO A 103 -18.16 0.07 -1.86
CA PRO A 103 -18.48 0.58 -3.19
C PRO A 103 -17.22 1.10 -3.90
N GLY A 104 -16.99 0.64 -5.13
CA GLY A 104 -15.81 0.99 -5.92
C GLY A 104 -14.59 0.08 -5.72
N MET A 105 -14.64 -0.93 -4.85
CA MET A 105 -13.65 -2.01 -4.83
C MET A 105 -13.83 -2.92 -6.04
N ILE A 106 -12.83 -2.95 -6.93
CA ILE A 106 -12.84 -3.82 -8.12
C ILE A 106 -12.41 -5.24 -7.72
N THR A 107 -11.32 -5.37 -6.97
CA THR A 107 -10.80 -6.65 -6.50
C THR A 107 -10.19 -6.52 -5.10
N ALA A 108 -10.29 -7.59 -4.32
CA ALA A 108 -9.60 -7.74 -3.04
C ALA A 108 -9.34 -9.24 -2.79
N TYR A 109 -8.12 -9.58 -2.38
CA TYR A 109 -7.70 -10.96 -2.13
C TYR A 109 -6.55 -11.00 -1.12
N SER A 110 -6.39 -12.15 -0.46
CA SER A 110 -5.24 -12.40 0.41
C SER A 110 -4.01 -12.73 -0.41
N VAL A 111 -2.85 -12.21 0.02
CA VAL A 111 -1.56 -12.46 -0.62
C VAL A 111 -0.77 -13.42 0.26
N ASN A 112 -0.35 -14.56 -0.31
CA ASN A 112 0.57 -15.46 0.39
C ASN A 112 2.01 -14.91 0.29
N THR A 113 2.62 -14.66 1.44
CA THR A 113 3.96 -14.07 1.54
C THR A 113 5.12 -15.04 1.29
N GLU A 114 4.87 -16.36 1.27
CA GLU A 114 5.92 -17.39 1.16
C GLU A 114 6.65 -17.34 -0.19
N ASN A 115 5.95 -16.96 -1.27
CA ASN A 115 6.46 -16.98 -2.64
C ASN A 115 6.84 -15.60 -3.20
N LEU A 116 6.89 -14.56 -2.36
CA LEU A 116 7.16 -13.20 -2.83
C LEU A 116 8.65 -12.98 -3.09
N LYS A 117 9.01 -12.60 -4.34
CA LYS A 117 10.39 -12.25 -4.69
C LYS A 117 10.79 -10.93 -4.03
N SER A 118 9.85 -10.00 -3.90
CA SER A 118 10.04 -8.70 -3.25
C SER A 118 9.81 -8.70 -1.72
N ARG A 119 10.06 -9.81 -1.02
CA ARG A 119 9.88 -9.92 0.46
C ARG A 119 10.60 -8.84 1.26
N LYS A 120 11.75 -8.36 0.78
CA LYS A 120 12.50 -7.26 1.44
C LYS A 120 11.70 -5.97 1.51
N ASN A 121 10.75 -5.76 0.59
CA ASN A 121 9.88 -4.59 0.57
C ASN A 121 8.68 -4.74 1.51
N LEU A 122 8.57 -5.84 2.26
CA LEU A 122 7.49 -6.12 3.22
C LEU A 122 7.93 -5.93 4.68
N THR A 123 9.12 -5.37 4.91
CA THR A 123 9.60 -5.04 6.27
C THR A 123 8.94 -3.78 6.83
N PHE A 124 8.05 -3.14 6.06
CA PHE A 124 7.28 -2.00 6.52
C PHE A 124 6.28 -2.40 7.59
#